data_AF-A0A958C6S3-F1
#
_entry.id   AF-A0A958C6S3-F1
#
_cell.length_a   1.000
_cell.length_b   1.000
_cell.length_c   1.000
_cell.angle_alpha   90.00
_cell.angle_beta   90.00
_cell.angle_gamma   90.00
#
_symmetry.space_group_name_H-M   'P 1'
#
loop_
_entity.id
_entity.type
_entity.pdbx_description
1 polymer ?
#
loop_
_entity_poly.entity_id
_entity_poly.type
_entity_poly.pdbx_seq_one_letter_code
_entity_poly.pdbx_strand_id
1 'polypeptide(L)'
;HKKLGGIGDLVSQELTSRSPKFNGGQKINTINQRLGYLVRGGDPDATDSIVPMAYGNLALDLIMGGMHGRLVVLKNGRYDDVPIEVVTNQKKVVDVEKFYNTERYRPHYRKFHMKPQFIMTSELE
;
A
#
# COMPACT_ATOMS: atom_id res chain seq x y z
N HIS A 1 -7.03 18.55 5.86
CA HIS A 1 -6.65 17.13 6.03
C HIS A 1 -7.00 16.69 7.46
N LYS A 2 -7.72 15.57 7.66
CA LYS A 2 -7.91 15.02 9.02
C LYS A 2 -6.57 14.46 9.52
N LYS A 3 -6.18 14.76 10.76
CA LYS A 3 -5.05 14.10 11.42
C LYS A 3 -5.51 12.71 11.86
N LEU A 4 -5.06 11.69 11.14
CA LEU A 4 -5.31 10.29 11.47
C LEU A 4 -4.05 9.71 12.14
N GLY A 5 -4.21 8.87 13.17
CA GLY A 5 -3.10 8.28 13.91
C GLY A 5 -3.53 7.70 15.25
N GLY A 6 -2.60 7.08 15.98
CA GLY A 6 -2.83 6.62 17.36
C GLY A 6 -3.50 5.25 17.51
N ILE A 7 -3.90 4.58 16.42
CA ILE A 7 -4.50 3.24 16.50
C ILE A 7 -3.59 2.22 17.19
N GLY A 8 -2.26 2.34 17.00
CA GLY A 8 -1.30 1.49 17.69
C GLY A 8 -1.33 1.67 19.21
N ASP A 9 -1.56 2.89 19.71
CA ASP A 9 -1.64 3.15 21.16
C ASP A 9 -2.92 2.51 21.73
N LEU A 10 -4.05 2.69 21.03
CA LEU A 10 -5.33 2.08 21.43
C LEU A 10 -5.25 0.55 21.45
N VAL A 11 -4.69 -0.06 20.40
CA VAL A 11 -4.54 -1.52 20.32
C VAL A 11 -3.59 -2.04 21.40
N SER A 12 -2.47 -1.35 21.64
CA SER A 12 -1.49 -1.68 22.69
C SER A 12 -2.14 -1.67 24.08
N GLN A 13 -2.91 -0.61 24.38
CA GLN A 13 -3.63 -0.47 25.64
C GLN A 13 -4.69 -1.57 25.82
N GLU A 14 -5.44 -1.87 24.76
CA GLU A 14 -6.50 -2.87 24.80
C GLU A 14 -5.95 -4.29 24.98
N LEU A 15 -4.83 -4.60 24.30
CA LEU A 15 -4.12 -5.88 24.46
C LEU A 15 -3.67 -6.07 25.91
N THR A 16 -3.00 -5.08 26.51
CA THR A 16 -2.54 -5.17 27.91
C THR A 16 -3.70 -5.27 28.90
N SER A 17 -4.83 -4.62 28.60
CA SER A 17 -6.01 -4.63 29.47
C SER A 17 -6.78 -5.96 29.39
N ARG A 18 -6.90 -6.54 28.20
CA ARG A 18 -7.66 -7.79 27.95
C ARG A 18 -6.85 -9.06 28.15
N SER A 19 -5.52 -9.01 28.03
CA SER A 19 -4.70 -10.22 28.07
C SER A 19 -4.89 -11.08 29.33
N PRO A 20 -5.11 -10.56 30.57
CA PRO A 20 -5.32 -11.41 31.74
C PRO A 20 -6.45 -12.41 31.59
N LYS A 21 -7.53 -12.03 30.87
CA LYS A 21 -8.67 -12.89 30.58
C LYS A 21 -8.28 -14.14 29.77
N PHE A 22 -7.21 -14.04 28.97
CA PHE A 22 -6.77 -15.08 28.04
C PHE A 22 -5.37 -15.64 28.39
N ASN A 23 -4.77 -15.19 29.50
CA ASN A 23 -3.39 -15.53 29.90
C ASN A 23 -3.29 -15.82 31.41
N GLY A 24 -4.22 -16.63 31.94
CA GLY A 24 -4.16 -17.09 33.33
C GLY A 24 -4.12 -15.98 34.38
N GLY A 25 -4.78 -14.85 34.13
CA GLY A 25 -4.76 -13.68 35.02
C GLY A 25 -3.53 -12.78 34.88
N GLN A 26 -2.56 -13.12 34.02
CA GLN A 26 -1.33 -12.35 33.83
C GLN A 26 -1.43 -11.35 32.68
N LYS A 27 -0.94 -10.13 32.90
CA LYS A 27 -0.85 -9.09 31.87
C LYS A 27 0.27 -9.40 30.88
N ILE A 28 0.03 -9.06 29.61
CA ILE A 28 1.03 -9.05 28.54
C ILE A 28 1.43 -7.60 28.31
N ASN A 29 2.72 -7.33 28.48
CA ASN A 29 3.27 -6.01 28.20
C ASN A 29 3.38 -5.82 26.69
N THR A 30 3.10 -4.61 26.23
CA THR A 30 3.08 -4.25 24.82
C THR A 30 4.07 -3.12 24.55
N ILE A 31 4.73 -3.17 23.40
CA ILE A 31 5.59 -2.10 22.90
C ILE A 31 5.00 -1.63 21.58
N ASN A 32 4.57 -0.37 21.52
CA ASN A 32 4.11 0.25 20.28
C ASN A 32 5.26 0.99 19.59
N GLN A 33 5.64 0.55 18.39
CA GLN A 33 6.68 1.17 17.56
C GLN A 33 6.06 1.93 16.40
N ARG A 34 6.29 3.25 16.36
CA ARG A 34 5.81 4.13 15.28
C ARG A 34 6.87 4.23 14.20
N LEU A 35 6.75 3.41 13.14
CA LEU A 35 7.75 3.33 12.06
C LEU A 35 7.54 4.32 10.91
N GLY A 36 6.57 5.25 11.02
CA GLY A 36 6.13 6.07 9.88
C GLY A 36 7.24 6.89 9.19
N TYR A 37 8.20 7.43 9.95
CA TYR A 37 9.35 8.14 9.38
C TYR A 37 10.40 7.18 8.81
N LEU A 38 10.68 6.09 9.53
CA LEU A 38 11.69 5.10 9.13
C LEU A 38 11.33 4.44 7.80
N VAL A 39 10.06 4.05 7.61
CA VAL A 39 9.59 3.40 6.37
C VAL A 39 9.58 4.37 5.18
N ARG A 40 9.46 5.68 5.42
CA ARG A 40 9.41 6.70 4.35
C ARG A 40 10.77 7.34 4.04
N GLY A 41 11.74 7.18 4.92
CA GLY A 41 13.09 7.75 4.78
C GLY A 41 14.18 6.72 4.59
N GLY A 42 13.84 5.43 4.47
CA GLY A 42 14.79 4.39 4.12
C GLY A 42 15.21 4.49 2.65
N ASP A 43 16.33 3.87 2.31
CA ASP A 43 16.81 3.81 0.94
C ASP A 43 15.82 3.03 0.04
N PRO A 44 15.60 3.48 -1.20
CA PRO A 44 14.71 2.80 -2.13
C PRO A 44 15.27 1.42 -2.50
N ASP A 45 14.39 0.46 -2.72
CA ASP A 45 14.79 -0.80 -3.33
C ASP A 45 15.05 -0.64 -4.84
N ALA A 46 15.41 -1.73 -5.54
CA ALA A 46 15.69 -1.69 -6.97
C ALA A 46 14.50 -1.21 -7.79
N THR A 47 13.27 -1.59 -7.43
CA THR A 47 12.06 -1.17 -8.15
C THR A 47 11.76 0.29 -7.87
N ASP A 48 11.85 0.70 -6.60
CA ASP A 48 11.67 2.09 -6.15
C ASP A 48 12.76 3.02 -6.68
N SER A 49 13.88 2.48 -7.14
CA SER A 49 14.91 3.24 -7.85
C SER A 49 14.59 3.38 -9.34
N ILE A 50 14.19 2.29 -10.00
CA ILE A 50 13.99 2.26 -11.47
C ILE A 50 12.70 2.96 -11.89
N VAL A 51 11.59 2.69 -11.21
CA VAL A 51 10.25 3.17 -11.62
C VAL A 51 10.18 4.71 -11.62
N PRO A 52 10.65 5.44 -10.58
CA PRO A 52 10.63 6.90 -10.60
C PRO A 52 11.51 7.51 -11.69
N MET A 53 12.65 6.90 -12.02
CA MET A 53 13.48 7.36 -13.14
C MET A 53 12.74 7.26 -14.48
N ALA A 54 12.08 6.11 -14.73
CA ALA A 54 11.26 5.93 -15.93
C ALA A 54 10.08 6.92 -15.97
N TYR A 55 9.42 7.14 -14.81
CA TYR A 55 8.32 8.09 -14.71
C TYR A 55 8.75 9.52 -15.02
N GLY A 56 9.90 9.95 -14.51
CA GLY A 56 10.46 11.28 -14.77
C GLY A 56 10.75 11.51 -16.25
N ASN A 57 11.37 10.53 -16.92
CA ASN A 57 11.67 10.62 -18.34
C ASN A 57 10.40 10.66 -19.20
N LEU A 58 9.43 9.78 -18.93
CA LEU A 58 8.15 9.79 -19.65
C LEU A 58 7.37 11.08 -19.44
N ALA A 59 7.38 11.63 -18.22
CA ALA A 59 6.76 12.92 -17.96
C ALA A 59 7.44 14.05 -18.75
N LEU A 60 8.76 14.02 -18.88
CA LEU A 60 9.50 14.98 -19.71
C LEU A 60 9.14 14.85 -21.19
N ASP A 61 9.06 13.62 -21.71
CA ASP A 61 8.66 13.34 -23.09
C ASP A 61 7.25 13.89 -23.39
N LEU A 62 6.31 13.73 -22.46
CA LEU A 62 4.97 14.29 -22.57
C LEU A 62 5.00 15.83 -22.64
N ILE A 63 5.80 16.47 -21.78
CA ILE A 63 5.96 17.93 -21.78
C ILE A 63 6.58 18.42 -23.09
N MET A 64 7.63 17.76 -23.59
CA MET A 64 8.27 18.09 -24.86
C MET A 64 7.31 17.91 -26.05
N GLY A 65 6.41 16.93 -25.96
CA GLY A 65 5.33 16.71 -26.93
C GLY A 65 4.14 17.67 -26.79
N GLY A 66 4.17 18.64 -25.86
CA GLY A 66 3.08 19.58 -25.63
C GLY A 66 1.82 18.96 -25.00
N MET A 67 1.94 17.76 -24.43
CA MET A 67 0.85 17.05 -23.79
C MET A 67 0.79 17.40 -22.29
N HIS A 68 -0.35 17.90 -21.83
CA HIS A 68 -0.56 18.35 -20.45
C HIS A 68 -1.80 17.71 -19.83
N GLY A 69 -1.92 17.78 -18.49
CA GLY A 69 -3.07 17.22 -17.77
C GLY A 69 -3.06 15.69 -17.70
N ARG A 70 -1.88 15.07 -17.83
CA ARG A 70 -1.69 13.61 -17.85
C ARG A 70 -0.81 13.16 -16.69
N LEU A 71 -1.01 11.94 -16.23
CA LEU A 71 -0.24 11.29 -15.17
C LEU A 71 0.41 10.03 -15.74
N VAL A 72 1.72 9.89 -15.56
CA VAL A 72 2.44 8.66 -15.89
C VAL A 72 2.07 7.57 -14.88
N VAL A 73 1.79 6.37 -15.38
CA VAL A 73 1.34 5.22 -14.60
C VAL A 73 2.05 3.94 -15.04
N LEU A 74 1.99 2.92 -14.18
CA LEU A 74 2.36 1.55 -14.48
C LEU A 74 1.09 0.70 -14.45
N LYS A 75 0.70 0.17 -15.61
CA LYS A 75 -0.52 -0.64 -15.78
C LYS A 75 -0.15 -1.94 -16.48
N ASN A 76 -0.58 -3.09 -15.96
CA ASN A 76 -0.26 -4.40 -16.54
C ASN A 76 1.26 -4.63 -16.77
N GLY A 77 2.09 -4.11 -15.87
CA GLY A 77 3.55 -4.20 -15.97
C GLY A 77 4.17 -3.35 -17.10
N ARG A 78 3.40 -2.42 -17.69
CA ARG A 78 3.85 -1.52 -18.75
C ARG A 78 3.71 -0.07 -18.31
N TYR A 79 4.68 0.75 -18.68
CA TYR A 79 4.59 2.19 -18.50
C TYR A 79 3.62 2.78 -19.52
N ASP A 80 2.77 3.68 -19.05
CA ASP A 80 1.69 4.31 -19.81
C ASP A 80 1.37 5.68 -19.17
N ASP A 81 0.42 6.42 -19.73
CA ASP A 81 -0.04 7.66 -19.16
C ASP A 81 -1.55 7.85 -19.35
N VAL A 82 -2.21 8.50 -18.38
CA VAL A 82 -3.67 8.67 -18.35
C VAL A 82 -4.05 10.11 -18.03
N PRO A 83 -5.22 10.61 -18.48
CA PRO A 83 -5.73 11.90 -18.05
C PRO A 83 -5.87 11.94 -16.52
N ILE A 84 -5.48 13.05 -15.90
CA ILE A 84 -5.47 13.19 -14.43
C ILE A 84 -6.87 13.00 -13.81
N GLU A 85 -7.91 13.36 -14.55
CA GLU A 85 -9.32 13.21 -14.16
C GLU A 85 -9.69 11.76 -13.82
N VAL A 86 -9.15 10.79 -14.58
CA VAL A 86 -9.40 9.36 -14.37
C VAL A 86 -8.94 8.92 -12.97
N VAL A 87 -7.82 9.45 -12.50
CA VAL A 87 -7.23 9.08 -11.21
C VAL A 87 -7.96 9.72 -10.03
N THR A 88 -8.50 10.91 -10.22
CA THR A 88 -9.27 11.59 -9.16
C THR A 88 -10.62 10.95 -8.87
N ASN A 89 -11.17 10.20 -9.84
CA ASN A 89 -12.52 9.66 -9.75
C ASN A 89 -12.60 8.31 -9.00
N GLN A 90 -11.49 7.57 -8.91
CA GLN A 90 -11.50 6.22 -8.36
C GLN A 90 -10.36 6.00 -7.36
N LYS A 91 -10.69 5.30 -6.26
CA LYS A 91 -9.70 4.88 -5.26
C LYS A 91 -9.40 3.40 -5.45
N LYS A 92 -8.14 3.06 -5.66
CA LYS A 92 -7.67 1.67 -5.58
C LYS A 92 -7.77 1.20 -4.13
N VAL A 93 -8.59 0.18 -3.89
CA VAL A 93 -8.78 -0.43 -2.57
C VAL A 93 -8.26 -1.86 -2.59
N VAL A 94 -7.98 -2.40 -1.40
CA VAL A 94 -7.61 -3.80 -1.24
C VAL A 94 -8.87 -4.66 -1.38
N ASP A 95 -8.83 -5.64 -2.27
CA ASP A 95 -9.86 -6.67 -2.36
C ASP A 95 -9.54 -7.78 -1.35
N VAL A 96 -10.16 -7.67 -0.17
CA VAL A 96 -9.90 -8.57 0.96
C VAL A 96 -10.37 -9.98 0.66
N GLU A 97 -11.54 -10.15 0.06
CA GLU A 97 -12.13 -11.45 -0.23
C GLU A 97 -11.29 -12.23 -1.25
N LYS A 98 -10.79 -11.54 -2.28
CA LYS A 98 -9.97 -12.15 -3.33
C LYS A 98 -8.56 -12.48 -2.87
N PHE A 99 -7.94 -11.61 -2.06
CA PHE A 99 -6.51 -11.68 -1.79
C PHE A 99 -6.13 -12.11 -0.37
N TYR A 100 -7.05 -12.10 0.60
CA TYR A 100 -6.72 -12.35 2.01
C TYR A 100 -7.63 -13.39 2.67
N ASN A 101 -7.00 -14.27 3.45
CA ASN A 101 -7.70 -15.12 4.39
C ASN A 101 -8.01 -14.30 5.66
N THR A 102 -9.30 -14.09 5.94
CA THR A 102 -9.79 -13.30 7.07
C THR A 102 -9.70 -14.02 8.42
N GLU A 103 -9.67 -15.36 8.43
CA GLU A 103 -9.51 -16.15 9.66
C GLU A 103 -8.06 -16.13 10.19
N ARG A 104 -7.09 -16.16 9.27
CA ARG A 104 -5.65 -16.23 9.55
C ARG A 104 -4.91 -14.92 9.32
N TYR A 105 -5.61 -13.86 8.90
CA TYR A 105 -5.06 -12.53 8.63
C TYR A 105 -3.81 -12.53 7.72
N ARG A 106 -3.85 -13.30 6.62
CA ARG A 106 -2.71 -13.42 5.69
C ARG A 106 -3.13 -13.47 4.22
N PRO A 107 -2.28 -13.06 3.26
CA PRO A 107 -2.58 -13.18 1.84
C PRO A 107 -2.74 -14.64 1.36
N HIS A 108 -3.44 -14.82 0.25
CA HIS A 108 -3.55 -16.08 -0.45
C HIS A 108 -2.35 -16.33 -1.36
N TYR A 109 -1.41 -17.16 -0.91
CA TYR A 109 -0.21 -17.51 -1.68
C TYR A 109 -0.40 -18.64 -2.71
N ARG A 110 -1.56 -18.69 -3.38
CA ARG A 110 -1.87 -19.75 -4.36
C ARG A 110 -2.22 -19.15 -5.72
N LYS A 111 -1.88 -19.89 -6.79
CA LYS A 111 -2.21 -19.56 -8.19
C LYS A 111 -1.73 -18.15 -8.58
N PHE A 112 -0.41 -17.96 -8.65
CA PHE A 112 0.21 -16.70 -9.07
C PHE A 112 0.32 -16.55 -10.59
N HIS A 113 -0.02 -17.59 -11.35
CA HIS A 113 0.02 -17.54 -12.80
C HIS A 113 -0.86 -16.38 -13.32
N MET A 114 -0.27 -15.54 -14.19
CA MET A 114 -0.90 -14.35 -14.77
C MET A 114 -1.40 -13.30 -13.77
N LYS A 115 -0.94 -13.34 -12.51
CA LYS A 115 -1.22 -12.29 -11.52
C LYS A 115 -0.19 -11.17 -11.59
N PRO A 116 -0.58 -9.92 -11.29
CA PRO A 116 0.36 -8.80 -11.20
C PRO A 116 1.36 -9.04 -10.07
N GLN A 117 2.55 -8.43 -10.19
CA GLN A 117 3.61 -8.46 -9.18
C GLN A 117 3.09 -8.01 -7.81
N PHE A 118 2.22 -7.00 -7.78
CA PHE A 118 1.58 -6.50 -6.57
C PHE A 118 0.16 -7.07 -6.43
N ILE A 119 0.05 -8.23 -5.79
CA ILE A 119 -1.19 -8.99 -5.57
C ILE A 119 -2.19 -8.33 -4.59
N MET A 120 -1.94 -7.11 -4.12
CA MET A 120 -2.68 -6.51 -2.99
C MET A 120 -3.75 -5.51 -3.42
N THR A 121 -3.75 -5.08 -4.68
CA THR A 121 -4.74 -4.14 -5.21
C THR A 121 -5.60 -4.86 -6.24
N SER A 122 -6.92 -4.64 -6.20
CA SER A 122 -7.76 -5.02 -7.33
C SER A 122 -7.37 -4.15 -8.52
N GLU A 123 -7.14 -4.77 -9.67
CA GLU A 123 -7.40 -4.09 -10.93
C GLU A 123 -8.92 -4.00 -11.05
N LEU A 124 -9.42 -2.78 -11.27
CA LEU A 124 -10.82 -2.59 -11.61
C LEU A 124 -10.97 -3.06 -13.05
N GLU A 125 -11.76 -4.11 -13.25
CA GLU A 125 -12.27 -4.47 -14.58
C GLU A 125 -13.13 -3.33 -15.15
#